data_AF-A0A8S1MU53-F1
#
_entry.id   AF-A0A8S1MU53-F1
#
_cell.length_a   1.000
_cell.length_b   1.000
_cell.length_c   1.000
_cell.angle_alpha   90.00
_cell.angle_beta   90.00
_cell.angle_gamma   90.00
#
_symmetry.space_group_name_H-M   'P 1'
#
loop_
_entity.id
_entity.type
_entity.pdbx_description
1 polymer ?
#
loop_
_entity_poly.entity_id
_entity_poly.type
_entity_poly.pdbx_seq_one_letter_code
_entity_poly.pdbx_strand_id
1 'polypeptide(L)' 'MTYVFMKYPERQIRNIVINTDWLAKSIYNIVKKFLPKRTLEKMAFAGKDPKEILEVLSRDIDISVIPKKYGGQNDLII' A
#
# COMPACT_ATOMS: atom_id res chain seq x y z
N MET A 1 15.76 -2.74 4.37
CA MET A 1 14.66 -3.50 3.76
C MET A 1 14.87 -5.02 3.83
N THR A 2 16.07 -5.53 3.50
CA THR A 2 16.40 -6.99 3.46
C THR A 2 16.33 -7.73 4.81
N TYR A 3 16.63 -7.06 5.93
CA TYR A 3 16.66 -7.71 7.25
C TYR A 3 15.31 -8.30 7.70
N VAL A 4 14.20 -7.60 7.43
CA VAL A 4 12.85 -8.06 7.80
C VAL A 4 12.48 -9.31 7.00
N PHE A 5 12.78 -9.34 5.70
CA PHE A 5 12.49 -10.50 4.85
C PHE A 5 13.32 -11.74 5.23
N MET A 6 14.55 -11.54 5.69
CA MET A 6 15.42 -12.66 6.10
C MET A 6 15.08 -13.22 7.48
N LYS A 7 14.71 -12.36 8.44
CA LYS A 7 14.43 -12.78 9.83
C LYS A 7 12.97 -13.11 10.11
N TYR A 8 12.05 -12.56 9.33
CA TYR A 8 10.61 -12.69 9.54
C TYR A 8 9.89 -13.02 8.23
N PRO A 9 10.13 -14.23 7.69
CA PRO A 9 9.46 -14.67 6.47
C PRO A 9 7.94 -14.68 6.67
N GLU A 10 7.23 -14.38 5.60
CA GLU A 10 5.75 -14.44 5.50
C GLU A 10 4.94 -13.53 6.45
N ARG A 11 5.57 -12.66 7.24
CA ARG A 11 4.84 -11.69 8.10
C ARG A 11 4.10 -10.60 7.33
N GLN A 12 4.51 -10.31 6.09
CA GLN A 12 3.87 -9.31 5.26
C GLN A 12 2.63 -9.89 4.56
N ILE A 13 1.44 -9.45 5.00
CA ILE A 13 0.14 -9.80 4.39
C ILE A 13 -0.12 -8.92 3.16
N ARG A 14 -0.04 -7.60 3.33
CA ARG A 14 -0.28 -6.59 2.29
C ARG A 14 0.78 -5.48 2.40
N ASN A 15 1.13 -4.88 1.27
CA ASN A 15 2.01 -3.72 1.16
C ASN A 15 1.30 -2.68 0.31
N ILE A 16 0.88 -1.59 0.95
CA ILE A 16 0.13 -0.52 0.30
C ILE A 16 1.01 0.73 0.28
N VAL A 17 1.35 1.19 -0.91
CA VAL A 17 2.15 2.40 -1.13
C VAL A 17 1.21 3.51 -1.58
N ILE A 18 1.03 4.53 -0.73
CA ILE A 18 0.14 5.67 -0.98
C ILE A 18 0.96 6.91 -1.35
N ASN A 19 0.30 7.97 -1.81
CA ASN A 19 0.95 9.22 -2.23
C ASN A 19 1.99 9.02 -3.33
N THR A 20 1.78 8.03 -4.21
CA THR A 20 2.75 7.78 -5.28
C THR A 20 2.62 8.76 -6.43
N ASP A 21 3.74 9.38 -6.78
CA ASP A 21 3.89 10.20 -7.97
C ASP A 21 4.04 9.36 -9.24
N TRP A 22 3.93 10.03 -10.39
CA TRP A 22 4.07 9.41 -11.71
C TRP A 22 5.39 8.63 -11.85
N LEU A 23 6.48 9.13 -11.25
CA LEU A 23 7.78 8.47 -11.27
C LEU A 23 7.75 7.13 -10.53
N ALA A 24 7.10 7.08 -9.36
CA ALA A 24 6.97 5.84 -8.59
C ALA A 24 6.11 4.81 -9.33
N LYS A 25 5.01 5.24 -9.96
CA LYS A 25 4.18 4.37 -10.83
C LYS A 25 5.00 3.82 -12.01
N SER A 26 5.84 4.63 -12.64
CA SER A 26 6.71 4.20 -13.74
C SER A 26 7.75 3.17 -13.30
N ILE A 27 8.44 3.43 -12.18
CA ILE A 27 9.41 2.47 -11.62
C ILE A 27 8.71 1.16 -11.27
N TYR A 28 7.54 1.21 -10.62
CA TYR A 28 6.78 0.00 -10.30
C TYR A 28 6.37 -0.78 -11.56
N ASN A 29 5.97 -0.11 -12.63
CA ASN A 29 5.63 -0.78 -13.89
C ASN A 29 6.78 -1.54 -14.54
N ILE A 30 8.03 -1.12 -14.28
CA ILE A 30 9.23 -1.82 -14.70
C ILE A 30 9.50 -3.00 -13.74
N VAL A 31 9.54 -2.72 -12.43
CA VAL A 31 9.89 -3.70 -11.40
C VAL A 31 8.88 -4.85 -11.32
N LYS A 32 7.58 -4.58 -11.49
CA LYS A 32 6.52 -5.59 -11.37
C LYS A 32 6.71 -6.79 -12.32
N LYS A 33 7.37 -6.59 -13.46
CA LYS A 33 7.65 -7.65 -14.44
C LYS A 33 8.65 -8.70 -13.92
N PHE A 34 9.43 -8.34 -12.90
CA PHE A 34 10.45 -9.20 -12.28
C PHE A 34 9.97 -9.81 -10.95
N LEU A 35 8.80 -9.41 -10.46
CA LEU A 35 8.27 -9.90 -9.19
C LEU A 35 7.41 -11.15 -9.40
N PRO A 36 7.52 -12.17 -8.53
CA PRO A 36 6.66 -13.34 -8.60
C PRO A 36 5.20 -12.95 -8.30
N LYS A 37 4.26 -13.67 -8.93
CA LYS A 37 2.81 -13.39 -8.83
C LYS A 37 2.32 -13.24 -7.39
N ARG A 38 2.78 -14.12 -6.48
CA ARG A 38 2.43 -14.07 -5.04
C ARG A 38 2.86 -12.77 -4.35
N THR A 39 3.89 -12.09 -4.84
CA THR A 39 4.30 -10.77 -4.33
C THR A 39 3.45 -9.66 -4.91
N LEU A 40 3.10 -9.75 -6.21
CA LEU A 40 2.23 -8.78 -6.87
C LEU A 40 0.83 -8.73 -6.24
N GLU A 41 0.28 -9.89 -5.86
CA GLU A 41 -1.02 -10.00 -5.19
C GLU A 41 -1.05 -9.31 -3.82
N LYS A 42 0.11 -9.12 -3.19
CA LYS A 42 0.23 -8.43 -1.90
C LYS A 42 0.50 -6.94 -2.04
N MET A 43 0.78 -6.44 -3.25
CA MET A 43 1.16 -5.05 -3.48
C MET A 43 -0.01 -4.23 -4.02
N ALA A 44 -0.24 -3.06 -3.44
CA ALA A 44 -1.18 -2.09 -3.96
C ALA A 44 -0.56 -0.68 -3.97
N PHE A 45 -0.87 0.09 -5.00
CA PHE A 45 -0.34 1.43 -5.21
C PHE A 45 -1.50 2.39 -5.36
N ALA A 46 -1.49 3.47 -4.59
CA ALA A 46 -2.41 4.58 -4.70
C ALA A 46 -1.63 5.87 -4.95
N GLY A 47 -2.17 6.70 -5.84
CA GLY A 47 -1.67 8.05 -6.10
C GLY A 47 -1.85 9.00 -4.91
N LYS A 48 -1.89 10.30 -5.23
CA LYS A 48 -2.08 11.38 -4.25
C LYS A 48 -3.54 11.70 -3.96
N ASP A 49 -4.46 11.19 -4.78
CA ASP A 49 -5.88 11.46 -4.60
C ASP A 49 -6.41 10.74 -3.35
N PRO A 50 -7.03 11.46 -2.39
CA PRO A 50 -7.53 10.85 -1.17
C PRO A 50 -8.61 9.78 -1.40
N LYS A 51 -9.40 9.87 -2.48
CA LYS A 51 -10.41 8.86 -2.81
C LYS A 51 -9.74 7.61 -3.36
N GLU A 52 -8.72 7.75 -4.21
CA GLU A 52 -7.90 6.62 -4.69
C GLU A 52 -7.23 5.90 -3.51
N ILE A 53 -6.68 6.67 -2.55
CA ILE A 53 -6.07 6.13 -1.34
C ILE A 53 -7.11 5.37 -0.49
N LEU A 54 -8.26 5.96 -0.25
CA LEU A 54 -9.34 5.34 0.52
C LEU A 54 -9.83 4.04 -0.16
N GLU A 55 -10.00 4.05 -1.47
CA GLU A 55 -10.43 2.87 -2.23
C GLU A 55 -9.44 1.72 -2.08
N VAL A 56 -8.14 2.01 -2.12
CA VAL A 56 -7.10 0.97 -1.97
C VAL A 56 -7.01 0.46 -0.54
N LEU A 57 -7.08 1.35 0.46
CA LEU A 57 -7.01 0.99 1.88
C LEU A 57 -8.25 0.20 2.34
N SER A 58 -9.44 0.62 1.92
CA SER A 58 -10.72 0.01 2.34
C SER A 58 -10.95 -1.42 1.83
N ARG A 59 -10.09 -1.92 0.92
CA ARG A 59 -10.13 -3.31 0.47
C ARG A 59 -9.74 -4.31 1.56
N ASP A 60 -8.94 -3.90 2.54
CA ASP A 60 -8.46 -4.79 3.62
C ASP A 60 -8.57 -4.19 5.01
N ILE A 61 -8.73 -2.88 5.10
CA ILE A 61 -8.72 -2.13 6.35
C ILE A 61 -10.10 -1.51 6.52
N ASP A 62 -10.69 -1.70 7.69
CA ASP A 62 -11.99 -1.12 8.00
C ASP A 62 -11.93 0.43 8.00
N ILE A 63 -12.94 1.08 7.41
CA ILE A 63 -12.97 2.54 7.26
C ILE A 63 -12.94 3.26 8.62
N SER A 64 -13.46 2.63 9.68
CA SER A 64 -13.46 3.19 11.04
C SER A 64 -12.06 3.39 11.62
N VAL A 65 -11.08 2.60 11.16
CA VAL A 65 -9.69 2.70 11.65
C VAL A 65 -8.79 3.51 10.72
N ILE A 66 -9.22 3.79 9.49
CA ILE A 66 -8.48 4.61 8.52
C ILE A 66 -8.50 6.08 8.96
N PRO A 67 -7.34 6.77 9.04
CA PRO A 67 -7.28 8.19 9.36
C PRO A 67 -8.09 9.09 8.40
N LYS A 68 -8.73 10.14 8.92
CA LYS A 68 -9.46 11.13 8.10
C LYS A 68 -8.62 11.77 7.00
N LYS A 69 -7.31 11.96 7.23
CA LYS A 69 -6.37 12.49 6.21
C LYS A 69 -6.28 11.62 4.94
N TYR A 70 -6.69 10.35 5.04
CA TYR A 70 -6.75 9.40 3.95
C TYR A 70 -8.19 9.06 3.54
N GLY A 71 -9.17 9.87 3.97
CA GLY A 71 -10.59 9.69 3.64
C GLY A 71 -11.37 8.75 4.57
N GLY A 72 -10.74 8.21 5.62
CA GLY A 72 -11.41 7.34 6.59
C GLY A 72 -12.16 8.10 7.68
N GLN A 73 -12.61 7.39 8.73
CA GLN A 73 -13.38 7.97 9.84
C GLN A 73 -12.57 8.20 11.12
N ASN A 74 -11.35 7.66 11.20
CA ASN A 74 -10.53 7.73 12.40
C ASN A 74 -9.94 9.15 12.57
N ASP A 75 -10.29 9.80 13.68
CA ASP A 75 -9.82 11.14 14.06
C ASP A 75 -8.63 11.10 15.02
N LEU A 76 -7.95 9.96 15.19
CA LEU A 76 -6.77 9.90 16.03
C LEU A 76 -5.64 10.76 15.43
N ILE A 77 -5.50 11.95 16.02
CA ILE A 77 -4.36 12.85 15.91
C ILE A 77 -3.20 12.18 16.66
N ILE A 78 -2.32 11.49 15.93
CA ILE A 78 -0.99 11.11 16.43
C ILE A 78 -0.01 12.16 15.93
#